data_AF-A0A4Q1JJ82-F1
#
_entry.id   AF-A0A4Q1JJ82-F1
#
_cell.length_a   1.000
_cell.length_b   1.000
_cell.length_c   1.000
_cell.angle_alpha   90.00
_cell.angle_beta   90.00
_cell.angle_gamma   90.00
#
_symmetry.space_group_name_H-M   'P 1'
#
loop_
_entity.id
_entity.type
_entity.pdbx_description
1 polymer ?
#
loop_
_entity_poly.entity_id
_entity_poly.type
_entity_poly.pdbx_seq_one_letter_code
_entity_poly.pdbx_strand_id
1 'polypeptide(L)'
;MKKVTTNSNIKDIAEIGQGILDINKTHEITEDAFFTTTFERLSAKTDELFGKIKAGWIESELEDKDRARDLDVRAIFYEVGAKCVRRKSEDQAKAEKLQLILNRYGLKITSASYTNESAELRALIKDLKAPNLAEARQAVPDLDALIGNLESSQAAFDESAARHLTNLSERENSTSATVVAKELRDIINEDLGTYMEAMAKVNPDKYRGFANLMNILIEENNWKVRDRLAAVKKNKEELIND
;
A
#
# COMPACT_ATOMS: atom_id res chain seq x y z
N MET A 1 -6.16 -30.00 17.01
CA MET A 1 -5.28 -28.89 16.59
C MET A 1 -6.03 -27.57 16.77
N LYS A 2 -5.34 -26.50 17.15
CA LYS A 2 -5.90 -25.13 17.12
C LYS A 2 -6.11 -24.70 15.67
N LYS A 3 -7.17 -23.93 15.43
CA LYS A 3 -7.47 -23.37 14.11
C LYS A 3 -7.23 -21.87 14.10
N VAL A 4 -6.69 -21.36 13.00
CA VAL A 4 -6.59 -19.93 12.71
C VAL A 4 -8.01 -19.37 12.57
N THR A 5 -8.31 -18.30 13.30
CA THR A 5 -9.63 -17.66 13.28
C THR A 5 -9.95 -17.02 11.93
N THR A 6 -11.23 -17.02 11.55
CA THR A 6 -11.70 -16.35 10.33
C THR A 6 -11.57 -14.82 10.40
N ASN A 7 -11.40 -14.26 11.60
CA ASN A 7 -11.22 -12.83 11.82
C ASN A 7 -9.76 -12.37 11.68
N SER A 8 -8.83 -13.29 11.39
CA SER A 8 -7.46 -12.95 11.04
C SER A 8 -7.45 -12.17 9.72
N ASN A 9 -6.69 -11.08 9.68
CA ASN A 9 -6.51 -10.31 8.47
C ASN A 9 -5.47 -10.98 7.56
N ILE A 10 -5.27 -10.42 6.36
CA ILE A 10 -4.32 -10.92 5.37
C ILE A 10 -2.89 -11.05 5.93
N LYS A 11 -2.42 -10.05 6.70
CA LYS A 11 -1.07 -10.03 7.28
C LYS A 11 -0.91 -11.10 8.37
N ASP A 12 -1.91 -11.23 9.24
CA ASP A 12 -1.94 -12.27 10.28
C ASP A 12 -1.79 -13.67 9.66
N ILE A 13 -2.50 -13.94 8.55
CA ILE A 13 -2.45 -15.23 7.85
C ILE A 13 -1.10 -15.47 7.17
N ALA A 14 -0.52 -14.44 6.54
CA ALA A 14 0.82 -14.53 5.92
C ALA A 14 1.91 -14.83 6.96
N GLU A 15 1.88 -14.14 8.11
CA GLU A 15 2.82 -14.35 9.21
C GLU A 15 2.71 -15.76 9.82
N ILE A 16 1.48 -16.30 9.96
CA ILE A 16 1.32 -17.70 10.40
C ILE A 16 1.92 -18.66 9.37
N GLY A 17 1.65 -18.44 8.07
CA GLY A 17 2.24 -19.23 6.99
C GLY A 17 3.77 -19.26 7.10
N GLN A 18 4.39 -18.09 7.22
CA GLN A 18 5.84 -17.96 7.40
C GLN A 18 6.35 -18.64 8.67
N GLY A 19 5.66 -18.44 9.79
CA GLY A 19 6.02 -19.09 11.06
C GLY A 19 5.98 -20.62 10.96
N ILE A 20 5.02 -21.19 10.24
CA ILE A 20 4.97 -22.63 9.96
C ILE A 20 6.16 -23.06 9.09
N LEU A 21 6.52 -22.25 8.09
CA LEU A 21 7.71 -22.51 7.27
C LEU A 21 8.99 -22.54 8.11
N ASP A 22 9.12 -21.60 9.04
CA ASP A 22 10.27 -21.47 9.94
C ASP A 22 10.33 -22.60 10.98
N ILE A 23 9.17 -23.09 11.47
CA ILE A 23 9.12 -24.28 12.33
C ILE A 23 9.73 -25.48 11.59
N ASN A 24 9.39 -25.70 10.32
CA ASN A 24 9.92 -26.85 9.56
C ASN A 24 11.44 -26.82 9.43
N LYS A 25 12.07 -25.64 9.36
CA LYS A 25 13.55 -25.52 9.32
C LYS A 25 14.23 -26.07 10.57
N THR A 26 13.50 -26.15 11.69
CA THR A 26 14.02 -26.64 12.98
C THR A 26 13.48 -28.02 13.35
N HIS A 27 12.34 -28.41 12.76
CA HIS A 27 11.64 -29.67 13.02
C HIS A 27 11.28 -30.31 11.67
N GLU A 28 12.30 -30.66 10.89
CA GLU A 28 12.13 -31.13 9.52
C GLU A 28 11.39 -32.47 9.45
N ILE A 29 10.40 -32.54 8.57
CA ILE A 29 9.68 -33.77 8.22
C ILE A 29 9.85 -33.98 6.71
N THR A 30 10.84 -34.80 6.32
CA THR A 30 11.28 -34.92 4.91
C THR A 30 10.90 -36.24 4.23
N GLU A 31 10.61 -37.29 4.99
CA GLU A 31 10.28 -38.63 4.45
C GLU A 31 8.78 -38.84 4.24
N ASP A 32 7.96 -37.82 4.50
CA ASP A 32 6.51 -37.94 4.46
C ASP A 32 5.92 -37.23 3.24
N ALA A 33 5.51 -38.00 2.24
CA ALA A 33 5.04 -37.46 0.97
C ALA A 33 3.82 -36.54 1.10
N PHE A 34 2.89 -36.84 2.02
CA PHE A 34 1.71 -35.99 2.23
C PHE A 34 2.10 -34.67 2.88
N PHE A 35 2.96 -34.73 3.91
CA PHE A 35 3.49 -33.54 4.54
C PHE A 35 4.22 -32.65 3.53
N THR A 36 5.18 -33.22 2.80
CA THR A 36 5.99 -32.48 1.82
C THR A 36 5.12 -31.78 0.79
N THR A 37 4.17 -32.50 0.18
CA THR A 37 3.25 -31.92 -0.83
C THR A 37 2.39 -30.80 -0.24
N THR A 38 1.87 -30.99 0.98
CA THR A 38 1.05 -29.98 1.66
C THR A 38 1.88 -28.75 2.03
N PHE A 39 3.12 -28.96 2.44
CA PHE A 39 4.04 -27.91 2.85
C PHE A 39 4.53 -27.09 1.65
N GLU A 40 4.79 -27.72 0.49
CA GLU A 40 5.07 -27.02 -0.76
C GLU A 40 3.91 -26.10 -1.18
N ARG A 41 2.66 -26.61 -1.10
CA ARG A 41 1.46 -25.80 -1.35
C ARG A 41 1.34 -24.62 -0.38
N LEU A 42 1.61 -24.86 0.92
CA LEU A 42 1.62 -23.82 1.94
C LEU A 42 2.69 -22.76 1.65
N SER A 43 3.90 -23.17 1.28
CA SER A 43 5.00 -22.26 0.93
C SER A 43 4.64 -21.39 -0.27
N ALA A 44 4.19 -22.01 -1.37
CA ALA A 44 3.80 -21.28 -2.57
C ALA A 44 2.69 -20.26 -2.29
N LYS A 45 1.69 -20.63 -1.49
CA LYS A 45 0.58 -19.72 -1.12
C LYS A 45 1.02 -18.61 -0.15
N THR A 46 1.99 -18.89 0.72
CA THR A 46 2.59 -17.89 1.61
C THR A 46 3.35 -16.84 0.80
N ASP A 47 4.20 -17.27 -0.14
CA ASP A 47 4.95 -16.39 -1.03
C ASP A 47 4.01 -15.55 -1.92
N GLU A 48 2.99 -16.18 -2.50
CA GLU A 48 1.95 -15.49 -3.27
C GLU A 48 1.29 -14.38 -2.43
N LEU A 49 0.95 -14.67 -1.17
CA LEU A 49 0.29 -13.70 -0.29
C LEU A 49 1.20 -12.52 0.08
N PHE A 50 2.49 -12.76 0.34
CA PHE A 50 3.46 -11.67 0.56
C PHE A 50 3.65 -10.80 -0.68
N GLY A 51 3.71 -11.41 -1.87
CA GLY A 51 3.72 -10.67 -3.13
C GLY A 51 2.50 -9.74 -3.27
N LYS A 52 1.32 -10.23 -2.87
CA LYS A 52 0.09 -9.42 -2.85
C LYS A 52 0.15 -8.26 -1.86
N ILE A 53 0.64 -8.49 -0.65
CA ILE A 53 0.82 -7.46 0.38
C ILE A 53 1.77 -6.36 -0.12
N LYS A 54 2.93 -6.74 -0.67
CA LYS A 54 3.93 -5.82 -1.20
C LYS A 54 3.35 -4.94 -2.30
N ALA A 55 2.63 -5.52 -3.25
CA ALA A 55 2.04 -4.75 -4.33
C ALA A 55 0.91 -3.81 -3.85
N GLY A 56 0.20 -4.14 -2.76
CA GLY A 56 -0.71 -3.19 -2.10
C GLY A 56 0.00 -1.99 -1.46
N TRP A 57 1.23 -2.17 -0.96
CA TRP A 57 2.05 -1.04 -0.48
C TRP A 57 2.49 -0.11 -1.60
N ILE A 58 2.81 -0.67 -2.78
CA ILE A 58 3.23 0.13 -3.93
C ILE A 58 2.06 0.96 -4.48
N GLU A 59 0.85 0.40 -4.46
CA GLU A 59 -0.38 1.14 -4.79
C GLU A 59 -0.62 2.29 -3.80
N SER A 60 -0.52 2.04 -2.49
CA SER A 60 -0.61 3.09 -1.48
C SER A 60 0.49 4.15 -1.62
N GLU A 61 1.72 3.76 -1.95
CA GLU A 61 2.80 4.72 -2.18
C GLU A 61 2.50 5.61 -3.39
N LEU A 62 1.95 5.04 -4.47
CA LEU A 62 1.53 5.80 -5.64
C LEU A 62 0.48 6.86 -5.29
N GLU A 63 -0.54 6.49 -4.50
CA GLU A 63 -1.55 7.43 -4.00
C GLU A 63 -0.93 8.53 -3.10
N ASP A 64 0.05 8.20 -2.27
CA ASP A 64 0.76 9.18 -1.45
C ASP A 64 1.53 10.19 -2.30
N LYS A 65 2.23 9.72 -3.35
CA LYS A 65 2.95 10.60 -4.29
C LYS A 65 1.98 11.46 -5.09
N ASP A 66 0.83 10.90 -5.47
CA ASP A 66 -0.23 11.63 -6.15
C ASP A 66 -0.75 12.80 -5.30
N ARG A 67 -1.08 12.53 -4.04
CA ARG A 67 -1.51 13.55 -3.08
C ARG A 67 -0.49 14.67 -2.87
N ALA A 68 0.80 14.35 -2.93
CA ALA A 68 1.86 15.35 -2.83
C ALA A 68 1.87 16.30 -4.05
N ARG A 69 1.75 15.76 -5.28
CA ARG A 69 1.61 16.58 -6.49
C ARG A 69 0.40 17.48 -6.44
N ASP A 70 -0.74 16.91 -6.05
CA ASP A 70 -2.01 17.61 -5.83
C ASP A 70 -1.85 18.84 -4.92
N LEU A 71 -1.14 18.65 -3.82
CA LEU A 71 -0.87 19.71 -2.84
C LEU A 71 0.01 20.81 -3.45
N ASP A 72 1.10 20.44 -4.14
CA ASP A 72 2.03 21.40 -4.75
C ASP A 72 1.35 22.23 -5.85
N VAL A 73 0.49 21.60 -6.67
CA VAL A 73 -0.33 22.30 -7.67
C VAL A 73 -1.25 23.30 -7.00
N ARG A 74 -1.98 22.87 -5.96
CA ARG A 74 -2.89 23.75 -5.23
C ARG A 74 -2.16 24.94 -4.61
N ALA A 75 -0.98 24.72 -4.05
CA ALA A 75 -0.15 25.79 -3.50
C ALA A 75 0.18 26.85 -4.57
N ILE A 76 0.63 26.43 -5.75
CA ILE A 76 0.90 27.35 -6.87
C ILE A 76 -0.35 28.14 -7.27
N PHE A 77 -1.49 27.47 -7.44
CA PHE A 77 -2.75 28.14 -7.81
C PHE A 77 -3.18 29.17 -6.76
N TYR A 78 -3.09 28.83 -5.47
CA TYR A 78 -3.53 29.71 -4.40
C TYR A 78 -2.57 30.88 -4.17
N GLU A 79 -1.25 30.69 -4.25
CA GLU A 79 -0.30 31.79 -4.09
C GLU A 79 -0.40 32.82 -5.22
N VAL A 80 -0.50 32.34 -6.47
CA VAL A 80 -0.70 33.24 -7.62
C VAL A 80 -2.05 33.94 -7.53
N GLY A 81 -3.12 33.21 -7.19
CA GLY A 81 -4.45 33.79 -7.00
C GLY A 81 -4.49 34.83 -5.88
N ALA A 82 -3.82 34.56 -4.76
CA ALA A 82 -3.72 35.46 -3.62
C ALA A 82 -2.99 36.77 -3.98
N LYS A 83 -1.98 36.70 -4.87
CA LYS A 83 -1.31 37.91 -5.38
C LYS A 83 -2.19 38.71 -6.33
N CYS A 84 -3.02 38.05 -7.14
CA CYS A 84 -3.93 38.70 -8.09
C CYS A 84 -5.03 39.54 -7.41
N VAL A 85 -5.51 39.14 -6.23
CA VAL A 85 -6.59 39.85 -5.51
C VAL A 85 -6.11 41.00 -4.61
N ARG A 86 -4.81 41.33 -4.63
CA ARG A 86 -4.26 42.46 -3.88
C ARG A 86 -4.59 43.80 -4.57
N ARG A 87 -4.28 44.91 -3.88
CA ARG A 87 -4.37 46.25 -4.49
C ARG A 87 -3.52 46.31 -5.75
N LYS A 88 -4.00 47.06 -6.75
CA LYS A 88 -3.32 47.23 -8.05
C LYS A 88 -1.88 47.70 -7.84
N SER A 89 -0.94 46.97 -8.41
CA SER A 89 0.50 47.23 -8.40
C SER A 89 1.15 46.56 -9.61
N GLU A 90 2.41 46.88 -9.91
CA GLU A 90 3.15 46.19 -10.96
C GLU A 90 3.27 44.68 -10.71
N ASP A 91 3.49 44.29 -9.45
CA ASP A 91 3.56 42.87 -9.07
C ASP A 91 2.22 42.14 -9.24
N GLN A 92 1.10 42.83 -8.96
CA GLN A 92 -0.23 42.26 -9.14
C GLN A 92 -0.50 42.02 -10.63
N ALA A 93 -0.16 42.98 -11.50
CA ALA A 93 -0.28 42.82 -12.96
C ALA A 93 0.65 41.72 -13.51
N LYS A 94 1.83 41.53 -12.89
CA LYS A 94 2.73 40.40 -13.17
C LYS A 94 2.12 39.07 -12.76
N ALA A 95 1.48 38.98 -11.60
CA ALA A 95 0.77 37.77 -11.17
C ALA A 95 -0.42 37.42 -12.05
N GLU A 96 -1.16 38.41 -12.57
CA GLU A 96 -2.24 38.17 -13.54
C GLU A 96 -1.75 37.45 -14.81
N LYS A 97 -0.52 37.72 -15.25
CA LYS A 97 0.08 36.98 -16.38
C LYS A 97 0.26 35.50 -16.06
N LEU A 98 0.67 35.17 -14.84
CA LEU A 98 0.78 33.78 -14.37
C LEU A 98 -0.61 33.15 -14.21
N GLN A 99 -1.59 33.89 -13.71
CA GLN A 99 -2.96 33.42 -13.57
C GLN A 99 -3.57 33.02 -14.92
N LEU A 100 -3.28 33.76 -16.00
CA LEU A 100 -3.70 33.39 -17.35
C LEU A 100 -3.14 32.04 -17.79
N ILE A 101 -1.87 31.75 -17.45
CA ILE A 101 -1.25 30.44 -17.69
C ILE A 101 -2.01 29.37 -16.90
N LEU A 102 -2.19 29.56 -15.60
CA LEU A 102 -2.85 28.62 -14.70
C LEU A 102 -4.30 28.31 -15.12
N ASN A 103 -5.04 29.32 -15.58
CA ASN A 103 -6.44 29.16 -16.02
C ASN A 103 -6.59 28.25 -17.24
N ARG A 104 -5.55 28.11 -18.08
CA ARG A 104 -5.59 27.18 -19.24
C ARG A 104 -5.62 25.72 -18.81
N TYR A 105 -4.98 25.41 -17.68
CA TYR A 105 -4.94 24.07 -17.09
C TYR A 105 -6.11 23.88 -16.12
N GLY A 106 -6.30 24.86 -15.22
CA GLY A 106 -7.33 24.85 -14.18
C GLY A 106 -7.01 23.92 -13.01
N LEU A 107 -7.65 24.13 -11.86
CA LEU A 107 -7.39 23.28 -10.68
C LEU A 107 -7.91 21.86 -10.83
N LYS A 108 -8.81 21.62 -11.80
CA LYS A 108 -9.38 20.30 -12.12
C LYS A 108 -8.35 19.26 -12.56
N ILE A 109 -7.12 19.66 -12.89
CA ILE A 109 -6.03 18.74 -13.23
C ILE A 109 -5.75 17.75 -12.07
N THR A 110 -5.94 18.18 -10.81
CA THR A 110 -5.81 17.35 -9.59
C THR A 110 -6.92 16.29 -9.44
N SER A 111 -7.80 16.16 -10.43
CA SER A 111 -8.88 15.17 -10.45
C SER A 111 -8.92 14.40 -11.77
N ALA A 112 -7.93 14.63 -12.64
CA ALA A 112 -7.77 13.89 -13.87
C ALA A 112 -7.22 12.49 -13.58
N SER A 113 -7.23 11.62 -14.59
CA SER A 113 -6.46 10.37 -14.50
C SER A 113 -4.98 10.68 -14.36
N TYR A 114 -4.22 9.79 -13.71
CA TYR A 114 -2.77 9.93 -13.54
C TYR A 114 -2.01 10.25 -14.84
N THR A 115 -2.42 9.64 -15.95
CA THR A 115 -1.83 9.90 -17.27
C THR A 115 -2.09 11.34 -17.73
N ASN A 116 -3.34 11.79 -17.63
CA ASN A 116 -3.74 13.12 -18.07
C ASN A 116 -3.14 14.20 -17.18
N GLU A 117 -3.23 14.02 -15.86
CA GLU A 117 -2.61 14.93 -14.89
C GLU A 117 -1.11 15.04 -15.14
N SER A 118 -0.38 13.93 -15.27
CA SER A 118 1.06 13.98 -15.52
C SER A 118 1.43 14.66 -16.84
N ALA A 119 0.59 14.55 -17.87
CA ALA A 119 0.80 15.27 -19.13
C ALA A 119 0.57 16.78 -18.96
N GLU A 120 -0.53 17.16 -18.29
CA GLU A 120 -0.90 18.54 -18.03
C GLU A 120 0.07 19.23 -17.07
N LEU A 121 0.55 18.55 -16.03
CA LEU A 121 1.54 19.08 -15.09
C LEU A 121 2.88 19.36 -15.75
N ARG A 122 3.39 18.44 -16.58
CA ARG A 122 4.63 18.69 -17.33
C ARG A 122 4.50 19.89 -18.27
N ALA A 123 3.35 20.04 -18.92
CA ALA A 123 3.06 21.20 -19.76
C ALA A 123 2.95 22.49 -18.93
N LEU A 124 2.25 22.45 -17.79
CA LEU A 124 2.12 23.59 -16.86
C LEU A 124 3.49 24.05 -16.35
N ILE A 125 4.31 23.13 -15.85
CA ILE A 125 5.67 23.43 -15.35
C ILE A 125 6.49 24.11 -16.45
N LYS A 126 6.47 23.55 -17.68
CA LYS A 126 7.18 24.11 -18.82
C LYS A 126 6.73 25.52 -19.14
N ASP A 127 5.42 25.77 -19.15
CA ASP A 127 4.86 27.09 -19.40
C ASP A 127 5.22 28.09 -18.30
N LEU A 128 5.11 27.70 -17.03
CA LEU A 128 5.48 28.55 -15.90
C LEU A 128 6.96 28.92 -15.92
N LYS A 129 7.84 27.98 -16.32
CA LYS A 129 9.30 28.18 -16.42
C LYS A 129 9.74 28.93 -17.69
N ALA A 130 8.81 29.34 -18.55
CA ALA A 130 9.16 30.08 -19.76
C ALA A 130 9.99 31.34 -19.43
N PRO A 131 11.05 31.67 -20.20
CA PRO A 131 11.94 32.79 -19.88
C PRO A 131 11.23 34.15 -19.80
N ASN A 132 10.20 34.35 -20.62
CA ASN A 132 9.38 35.57 -20.64
C ASN A 132 8.51 35.75 -19.38
N LEU A 133 8.42 34.74 -18.51
CA LEU A 133 7.71 34.82 -17.22
C LEU A 133 8.66 35.02 -16.04
N ALA A 134 9.97 35.15 -16.23
CA ALA A 134 10.94 35.26 -15.11
C ALA A 134 10.60 36.41 -14.14
N GLU A 135 10.36 37.62 -14.66
CA GLU A 135 9.94 38.75 -13.82
C GLU A 135 8.57 38.53 -13.15
N ALA A 136 7.68 37.80 -13.82
CA ALA A 136 6.36 37.50 -13.28
C ALA A 136 6.46 36.51 -12.12
N ARG A 137 7.34 35.51 -12.24
CA ARG A 137 7.61 34.55 -11.16
C ARG A 137 8.20 35.22 -9.93
N GLN A 138 9.14 36.14 -10.10
CA GLN A 138 9.73 36.91 -9.00
C GLN A 138 8.73 37.80 -8.24
N ALA A 139 7.60 38.18 -8.88
CA ALA A 139 6.57 38.99 -8.23
C ALA A 139 5.69 38.22 -7.23
N VAL A 140 5.72 36.88 -7.29
CA VAL A 140 5.02 35.98 -6.36
C VAL A 140 6.09 35.33 -5.46
N PRO A 141 6.14 35.67 -4.16
CA PRO A 141 7.09 35.07 -3.23
C PRO A 141 7.06 33.55 -3.30
N ASP A 142 8.24 32.92 -3.20
CA ASP A 142 8.45 31.47 -3.15
C ASP A 142 7.94 30.67 -4.38
N LEU A 143 7.44 31.31 -5.43
CA LEU A 143 6.85 30.60 -6.57
C LEU A 143 7.85 29.69 -7.30
N ASP A 144 9.10 30.12 -7.49
CA ASP A 144 10.13 29.25 -8.08
C ASP A 144 10.41 28.02 -7.21
N ALA A 145 10.33 28.14 -5.87
CA ALA A 145 10.48 27.02 -4.95
C ALA A 145 9.27 26.07 -5.03
N LEU A 146 8.04 26.60 -5.12
CA LEU A 146 6.82 25.81 -5.30
C LEU A 146 6.83 25.04 -6.64
N ILE A 147 7.32 25.67 -7.71
CA ILE A 147 7.51 24.99 -9.00
C ILE A 147 8.55 23.87 -8.87
N GLY A 148 9.65 24.10 -8.13
CA GLY A 148 10.65 23.07 -7.85
C GLY A 148 10.12 21.90 -7.02
N ASN A 149 9.23 22.15 -6.05
CA ASN A 149 8.53 21.10 -5.31
C ASN A 149 7.65 20.28 -6.25
N LEU A 150 6.84 20.94 -7.09
CA LEU A 150 5.99 20.26 -8.06
C LEU A 150 6.81 19.40 -9.04
N GLU A 151 7.95 19.89 -9.53
CA GLU A 151 8.88 19.11 -10.36
C GLU A 151 9.37 17.85 -9.63
N SER A 152 9.74 18.00 -8.36
CA SER A 152 10.22 16.89 -7.52
C SER A 152 9.11 15.88 -7.24
N SER A 153 7.90 16.35 -6.92
CA SER A 153 6.72 15.50 -6.70
C SER A 153 6.30 14.77 -7.97
N GLN A 154 6.37 15.41 -9.14
CA GLN A 154 6.11 14.75 -10.42
C GLN A 154 7.16 13.66 -10.72
N ALA A 155 8.44 13.92 -10.47
CA ALA A 155 9.49 12.92 -10.66
C ALA A 155 9.32 11.73 -9.70
N ALA A 156 8.98 11.99 -8.43
CA ALA A 156 8.73 10.94 -7.44
C ALA A 156 7.49 10.09 -7.80
N PHE A 157 6.44 10.73 -8.34
CA PHE A 157 5.28 10.02 -8.86
C PHE A 157 5.64 9.14 -10.05
N ASP A 158 6.41 9.65 -11.02
CA ASP A 158 6.82 8.88 -12.21
C ASP A 158 7.59 7.61 -11.82
N GLU A 159 8.47 7.70 -10.82
CA GLU A 159 9.21 6.57 -10.28
C GLU A 159 8.27 5.51 -9.65
N SER A 160 7.30 5.96 -8.84
CA SER A 160 6.30 5.07 -8.22
C SER A 160 5.36 4.45 -9.26
N ALA A 161 4.94 5.23 -10.27
CA ALA A 161 4.08 4.78 -11.34
C ALA A 161 4.76 3.69 -12.19
N ALA A 162 6.07 3.81 -12.44
CA ALA A 162 6.85 2.78 -13.13
C ALA A 162 6.92 1.47 -12.32
N ARG A 163 7.10 1.55 -10.99
CA ARG A 163 7.04 0.38 -10.11
C ARG A 163 5.65 -0.26 -10.12
N HIS A 164 4.60 0.56 -10.05
CA HIS A 164 3.23 0.08 -10.10
C HIS A 164 2.92 -0.64 -11.42
N LEU A 165 3.33 -0.09 -12.56
CA LEU A 165 3.17 -0.72 -13.87
C LEU A 165 3.87 -2.08 -13.94
N THR A 166 5.07 -2.18 -13.40
CA THR A 166 5.82 -3.44 -13.30
C THR A 166 5.03 -4.50 -12.52
N ASN A 167 4.45 -4.12 -11.37
CA ASN A 167 3.60 -5.03 -10.59
C ASN A 167 2.28 -5.38 -11.29
N LEU A 168 1.71 -4.45 -12.07
CA LEU A 168 0.43 -4.69 -12.77
C LEU A 168 0.60 -5.77 -13.85
N SER A 169 1.72 -5.74 -14.58
CA SER A 169 2.09 -6.77 -15.55
C SER A 169 2.18 -8.17 -14.93
N GLU A 170 2.50 -8.27 -13.64
CA GLU A 170 2.55 -9.53 -12.89
C GLU A 170 1.16 -9.93 -12.34
N ARG A 171 0.20 -8.99 -12.28
CA ARG A 171 -1.08 -9.15 -11.58
C ARG A 171 -2.28 -9.49 -12.47
N GLU A 172 -2.27 -9.19 -13.78
CA GLU A 172 -3.46 -9.23 -14.65
C GLU A 172 -4.24 -10.57 -14.71
N ASN A 173 -3.66 -11.69 -14.24
CA ASN A 173 -4.34 -13.00 -14.18
C ASN A 173 -4.33 -13.65 -12.79
N SER A 174 -4.10 -12.87 -11.72
CA SER A 174 -3.78 -13.43 -10.41
C SER A 174 -4.89 -13.23 -9.37
N THR A 175 -5.15 -14.26 -8.57
CA THR A 175 -6.16 -14.32 -7.52
C THR A 175 -6.04 -13.16 -6.50
N SER A 176 -7.17 -12.66 -5.98
CA SER A 176 -7.14 -11.55 -5.01
C SER A 176 -6.48 -11.96 -3.68
N ALA A 177 -5.87 -11.00 -2.98
CA ALA A 177 -5.19 -11.26 -1.69
C ALA A 177 -6.11 -11.93 -0.66
N THR A 178 -7.39 -11.53 -0.63
CA THR A 178 -8.41 -12.12 0.25
C THR A 178 -8.66 -13.60 -0.07
N VAL A 179 -8.71 -13.96 -1.34
CA VAL A 179 -8.91 -15.35 -1.77
C VAL A 179 -7.67 -16.18 -1.48
N VAL A 180 -6.47 -15.68 -1.79
CA VAL A 180 -5.20 -16.36 -1.44
C VAL A 180 -5.07 -16.56 0.07
N ALA A 181 -5.42 -15.56 0.89
CA ALA A 181 -5.43 -15.68 2.35
C ALA A 181 -6.42 -16.74 2.85
N LYS A 182 -7.60 -16.84 2.22
CA LYS A 182 -8.55 -17.90 2.53
C LYS A 182 -7.97 -19.28 2.20
N GLU A 183 -7.41 -19.45 1.01
CA GLU A 183 -6.80 -20.72 0.57
C GLU A 183 -5.65 -21.14 1.50
N LEU A 184 -4.78 -20.21 1.87
CA LEU A 184 -3.69 -20.47 2.82
C LEU A 184 -4.22 -20.88 4.20
N ARG A 185 -5.23 -20.18 4.72
CA ARG A 185 -5.86 -20.56 5.98
C ARG A 185 -6.50 -21.94 5.92
N ASP A 186 -7.14 -22.29 4.82
CA ASP A 186 -7.78 -23.60 4.64
C ASP A 186 -6.71 -24.71 4.57
N ILE A 187 -5.57 -24.48 3.92
CA ILE A 187 -4.40 -25.39 3.97
C ILE A 187 -3.90 -25.55 5.42
N ILE A 188 -3.76 -24.47 6.17
CA ILE A 188 -3.28 -24.52 7.57
C ILE A 188 -4.26 -25.28 8.46
N ASN A 189 -5.55 -24.98 8.37
CA ASN A 189 -6.56 -25.48 9.29
C ASN A 189 -7.03 -26.90 8.96
N GLU A 190 -7.29 -27.17 7.67
CA GLU A 190 -7.99 -28.38 7.24
C GLU A 190 -7.02 -29.43 6.71
N ASP A 191 -6.01 -29.05 5.93
CA ASP A 191 -5.03 -30.00 5.38
C ASP A 191 -3.94 -30.31 6.43
N LEU A 192 -3.08 -29.34 6.71
CA LEU A 192 -1.93 -29.51 7.59
C LEU A 192 -2.34 -29.71 9.05
N GLY A 193 -3.31 -28.93 9.52
CA GLY A 193 -3.81 -28.98 10.90
C GLY A 193 -4.38 -30.34 11.29
N THR A 194 -5.27 -30.88 10.46
CA THR A 194 -5.87 -32.21 10.65
C THR A 194 -4.80 -33.31 10.59
N TYR A 195 -3.90 -33.21 9.62
CA TYR A 195 -2.85 -34.20 9.42
C TYR A 195 -1.85 -34.23 10.59
N MET A 196 -1.38 -33.07 11.06
CA MET A 196 -0.51 -32.98 12.24
C MET A 196 -1.17 -33.49 13.51
N GLU A 197 -2.49 -33.30 13.68
CA GLU A 197 -3.21 -33.86 14.82
C GLU A 197 -3.26 -35.39 14.79
N ALA A 198 -3.48 -35.98 13.62
CA ALA A 198 -3.49 -37.43 13.47
C ALA A 198 -2.08 -38.01 13.68
N MET A 199 -1.08 -37.45 13.01
CA MET A 199 0.28 -38.01 13.02
C MET A 199 0.99 -37.82 14.36
N ALA A 200 0.70 -36.77 15.12
CA ALA A 200 1.21 -36.62 16.49
C ALA A 200 0.68 -37.68 17.46
N LYS A 201 -0.42 -38.39 17.11
CA LYS A 201 -0.94 -39.54 17.87
C LYS A 201 -0.31 -40.85 17.38
N VAL A 202 -0.13 -41.00 16.07
CA VAL A 202 0.38 -42.23 15.43
C VAL A 202 1.90 -42.38 15.63
N ASN A 203 2.67 -41.31 15.42
CA ASN A 203 4.11 -41.29 15.60
C ASN A 203 4.54 -40.02 16.36
N PRO A 204 4.37 -40.00 17.68
CA PRO A 204 4.57 -38.79 18.43
C PRO A 204 6.01 -38.26 18.40
N ASP A 205 6.99 -39.15 18.34
CA ASP A 205 8.42 -38.78 18.34
C ASP A 205 8.78 -37.93 17.11
N LYS A 206 8.14 -38.23 15.97
CA LYS A 206 8.36 -37.51 14.71
C LYS A 206 7.53 -36.22 14.59
N TYR A 207 6.26 -36.22 15.03
CA TYR A 207 5.32 -35.14 14.68
C TYR A 207 4.91 -34.23 15.84
N ARG A 208 5.08 -34.66 17.11
CA ARG A 208 4.55 -33.91 18.27
C ARG A 208 5.24 -32.54 18.45
N GLY A 209 6.56 -32.46 18.21
CA GLY A 209 7.31 -31.21 18.31
C GLY A 209 6.76 -30.14 17.36
N PHE A 210 6.64 -30.48 16.08
CA PHE A 210 6.06 -29.62 15.06
C PHE A 210 4.62 -29.22 15.40
N ALA A 211 3.76 -30.19 15.73
CA ALA A 211 2.35 -29.95 16.06
C ALA A 211 2.17 -29.01 17.26
N ASN A 212 3.02 -29.13 18.28
CA ASN A 212 2.98 -28.26 19.46
C ASN A 212 3.36 -26.82 19.12
N LEU A 213 4.45 -26.63 18.37
CA LEU A 213 4.89 -25.29 17.96
C LEU A 213 3.84 -24.61 17.07
N MET A 214 3.23 -25.36 16.15
CA MET A 214 2.14 -24.84 15.32
C MET A 214 0.93 -24.41 16.16
N ASN A 215 0.56 -25.18 17.20
CA ASN A 215 -0.52 -24.78 18.12
C ASN A 215 -0.21 -23.49 18.88
N ILE A 216 1.02 -23.33 19.36
CA ILE A 216 1.47 -22.13 20.08
C ILE A 216 1.37 -20.91 19.15
N LEU A 217 1.94 -21.01 17.94
CA LEU A 217 1.89 -19.96 16.93
C LEU A 217 0.46 -19.52 16.61
N ILE A 218 -0.45 -20.48 16.38
CA ILE A 218 -1.85 -20.19 16.07
C ILE A 218 -2.57 -19.54 17.27
N GLU A 219 -2.33 -20.01 18.49
CA GLU A 219 -2.97 -19.46 19.69
C GLU A 219 -2.50 -18.02 19.96
N GLU A 220 -1.20 -17.73 19.83
CA GLU A 220 -0.66 -16.38 19.96
C GLU A 220 -1.30 -15.41 18.96
N ASN A 221 -1.43 -15.83 17.70
CA ASN A 221 -2.11 -15.02 16.70
C ASN A 221 -3.60 -14.81 17.05
N ASN A 222 -4.31 -15.88 17.42
CA ASN A 222 -5.73 -15.78 17.79
C ASN A 222 -5.94 -14.87 19.00
N TRP A 223 -5.00 -14.83 19.95
CA TRP A 223 -5.02 -13.90 21.06
C TRP A 223 -4.87 -12.44 20.57
N LYS A 224 -3.87 -12.14 19.74
CA LYS A 224 -3.69 -10.81 19.14
C LYS A 224 -4.94 -10.33 18.37
N VAL A 225 -5.57 -11.22 17.61
CA VAL A 225 -6.81 -10.90 16.86
C VAL A 225 -7.95 -10.56 17.82
N ARG A 226 -8.13 -11.32 18.90
CA ARG A 226 -9.16 -11.04 19.92
C ARG A 226 -8.97 -9.67 20.55
N ASP A 227 -7.74 -9.35 20.97
CA ASP A 227 -7.42 -8.06 21.59
C ASP A 227 -7.71 -6.89 20.65
N ARG A 228 -7.31 -7.03 19.39
CA ARG A 228 -7.59 -6.04 18.34
C ARG A 228 -9.10 -5.80 18.17
N LEU A 229 -9.90 -6.87 18.11
CA LEU A 229 -11.36 -6.75 17.97
C LEU A 229 -12.02 -6.12 19.20
N ALA A 230 -11.54 -6.46 20.41
CA ALA A 230 -12.02 -5.84 21.64
C ALA A 230 -11.74 -4.34 21.68
N ALA A 231 -10.54 -3.92 21.28
CA ALA A 231 -10.18 -2.50 21.18
C ALA A 231 -11.07 -1.75 20.18
N VAL A 232 -11.32 -2.32 18.99
CA VAL A 232 -12.21 -1.72 17.98
C VAL A 232 -13.64 -1.58 18.50
N LYS A 233 -14.15 -2.58 19.23
CA LYS A 233 -15.49 -2.52 19.83
C LYS A 233 -15.58 -1.40 20.86
N LYS A 234 -14.58 -1.30 21.75
CA LYS A 234 -14.52 -0.24 22.77
C LYS A 234 -14.54 1.16 22.15
N ASN A 235 -13.70 1.40 21.13
CA ASN A 235 -13.64 2.71 20.46
C ASN A 235 -14.97 3.08 19.78
N LYS A 236 -15.71 2.10 19.25
CA LYS A 236 -17.04 2.35 18.67
C LYS A 236 -18.09 2.69 19.72
N GLU A 237 -18.04 2.05 20.88
CA GLU A 237 -18.96 2.35 21.99
C GLU A 237 -18.68 3.74 22.58
N GLU A 238 -17.42 4.17 22.65
CA GLU A 238 -17.07 5.54 23.07
C GLU A 238 -17.61 6.59 22.09
N LEU A 239 -17.45 6.39 20.78
CA LEU A 239 -17.96 7.31 19.73
C LEU A 239 -19.49 7.40 19.62
N ILE A 240 -20.24 6.44 20.17
CA ILE A 240 -21.72 6.44 20.18
C ILE A 240 -22.27 7.13 21.43
N ASN A 241 -21.46 7.23 22.49
CA ASN A 241 -21.85 7.82 23.76
C ASN A 241 -21.38 9.28 23.94
N ASP A 242 -20.63 9.82 22.98
CA ASP A 242 -20.25 11.24 22.83
C ASP A 242 -21.14 11.94 21.79
#